data_AF-A0A272EQW7-F1
#
_entry.id   AF-A0A272EQW7-F1
#
_cell.length_a   1.000
_cell.length_b   1.000
_cell.length_c   1.000
_cell.angle_alpha   90.00
_cell.angle_beta   90.00
_cell.angle_gamma   90.00
#
_symmetry.space_group_name_H-M   'P 1'
#
loop_
_entity.id
_entity.type
_entity.pdbx_description
1 polymer ?
#
loop_
_entity_poly.entity_id
_entity_poly.type
_entity_poly.pdbx_seq_one_letter_code
_entity_poly.pdbx_strand_id
1 'polypeptide(L)' 'MLKSFLRIKGLGMFADYTPPAGAVEFGVKSLIYGWNCPGKTMLLRLVSMLETKTFNPDIPLCLFTIATDAGRCLV' A
#
# COMPACT_ATOMS: atom_id res chain seq x y z
N MET A 1 -11.63 -0.16 -7.88
CA MET A 1 -11.09 -0.93 -6.73
C MET A 1 -9.57 -0.90 -6.76
N LEU A 2 -8.90 -0.90 -5.60
CA LEU A 2 -7.46 -1.08 -5.51
C LEU A 2 -7.10 -2.53 -5.86
N LYS A 3 -6.14 -2.73 -6.78
CA LYS A 3 -5.67 -4.06 -7.22
C LYS A 3 -4.31 -4.41 -6.66
N SER A 4 -3.36 -3.49 -6.68
CA SER A 4 -2.03 -3.74 -6.12
C SER A 4 -1.26 -2.45 -5.88
N PHE A 5 -0.26 -2.52 -5.00
CA PHE A 5 0.82 -1.55 -4.95
C PHE A 5 1.93 -2.03 -5.89
N LEU A 6 2.16 -1.28 -6.97
CA LEU A 6 3.20 -1.58 -7.97
C LEU A 6 4.58 -1.12 -7.49
N ARG A 7 4.62 -0.03 -6.73
CA ARG A 7 5.84 0.48 -6.10
C ARG A 7 5.47 1.34 -4.89
N ILE A 8 6.25 1.26 -3.82
CA ILE A 8 6.19 2.19 -2.69
C ILE A 8 7.60 2.69 -2.41
N LYS A 9 7.76 4.00 -2.22
CA LYS A 9 9.01 4.64 -1.85
C LYS A 9 8.83 5.52 -0.62
N GLY A 10 9.78 5.43 0.32
CA GLY A 10 9.85 6.32 1.48
C GLY A 10 8.85 6.01 2.60
N LEU A 11 8.23 4.82 2.60
CA LEU A 11 7.25 4.43 3.61
C LEU A 11 7.81 3.38 4.59
N GLY A 12 8.51 3.81 5.65
CA GLY A 12 9.00 2.93 6.72
C GLY A 12 9.63 1.62 6.23
N MET A 13 9.07 0.47 6.60
CA MET A 13 9.58 -0.86 6.17
C MET A 13 9.38 -1.15 4.68
N PHE A 14 8.49 -0.41 4.01
CA PHE A 14 8.23 -0.45 2.56
C PHE A 14 9.01 0.64 1.81
N ALA A 15 10.20 1.03 2.30
CA ALA A 15 10.97 2.15 1.77
C ALA A 15 11.30 2.09 0.27
N ASP A 16 11.41 0.91 -0.33
CA ASP A 16 11.47 0.69 -1.79
C ASP A 16 10.81 -0.65 -2.14
N TYR A 17 9.55 -0.79 -1.75
CA TYR A 17 8.81 -2.02 -2.02
C TYR A 17 8.46 -2.16 -3.50
N THR A 18 8.70 -3.35 -4.02
CA THR A 18 8.15 -3.85 -5.28
C THR A 18 7.51 -5.22 -5.05
N PRO A 19 6.36 -5.51 -5.68
CA PRO A 19 5.71 -6.80 -5.51
C PRO A 19 6.65 -7.94 -5.97
N PRO A 20 6.86 -8.97 -5.15
CA PRO A 20 7.62 -10.15 -5.56
C PRO A 20 6.87 -10.91 -6.66
N ALA A 21 7.60 -11.74 -7.40
CA ALA A 21 6.99 -12.63 -8.40
C ALA A 21 5.92 -13.52 -7.74
N GLY A 22 4.73 -13.56 -8.34
CA GLY A 22 3.59 -14.33 -7.80
C GLY A 22 2.80 -13.62 -6.68
N ALA A 23 3.07 -12.34 -6.39
CA ALA A 23 2.24 -11.57 -5.48
C ALA A 23 0.78 -11.52 -5.99
N VAL A 24 -0.15 -11.86 -5.10
CA VAL A 24 -1.59 -11.89 -5.41
C VAL A 24 -2.16 -10.47 -5.33
N GLU A 25 -3.02 -10.14 -6.28
CA GLU A 25 -3.76 -8.87 -6.27
C GLU A 25 -4.75 -8.81 -5.10
N PHE A 26 -5.03 -7.59 -4.62
CA PHE A 26 -6.08 -7.36 -3.65
C PHE A 26 -7.44 -7.81 -4.21
N GLY A 27 -8.09 -8.71 -3.48
CA GLY A 27 -9.47 -9.12 -3.72
C GLY A 27 -10.47 -8.29 -2.92
N VAL A 28 -11.76 -8.59 -3.07
CA VAL A 28 -12.86 -7.95 -2.30
C VAL A 28 -12.59 -8.02 -0.80
N LYS A 29 -11.96 -9.11 -0.36
CA LYS A 29 -11.38 -9.26 0.98
C LYS A 29 -9.94 -9.69 0.81
N SER A 30 -9.05 -9.06 1.57
CA SER A 30 -7.62 -9.38 1.59
C SER A 30 -7.19 -9.58 3.04
N LEU A 31 -6.54 -10.70 3.32
CA LEU A 31 -6.01 -11.01 4.65
C LEU A 31 -4.53 -10.66 4.70
N ILE A 32 -4.17 -9.69 5.53
CA ILE A 32 -2.78 -9.33 5.80
C ILE A 32 -2.38 -9.98 7.13
N TYR A 33 -1.47 -10.94 7.09
CA TYR A 33 -0.99 -11.66 8.27
C TYR A 33 0.54 -11.75 8.26
N GLY A 34 1.13 -12.10 9.42
CA GLY A 34 2.57 -12.22 9.58
C GLY A 34 2.99 -11.90 11.00
N TRP A 35 4.30 -11.95 11.28
CA TRP A 35 4.85 -11.60 12.59
C TRP A 35 4.50 -10.16 12.99
N ASN A 36 4.35 -9.91 14.30
CA ASN A 36 4.10 -8.56 14.80
C ASN A 36 5.36 -7.70 14.65
N CYS A 37 5.35 -6.96 13.55
CA CYS A 37 6.29 -5.93 13.15
C CYS A 37 5.47 -4.78 12.52
N PRO A 38 6.00 -3.55 12.47
CA PRO A 38 5.23 -2.34 12.13
C PRO A 38 4.61 -2.34 10.72
N GLY A 39 5.02 -3.24 9.82
CA GLY A 39 4.57 -3.27 8.43
C GLY A 39 3.05 -3.41 8.25
N LYS A 40 2.37 -4.21 9.07
CA LYS A 40 0.91 -4.43 8.91
C LYS A 40 0.10 -3.16 9.18
N THR A 41 0.36 -2.51 10.32
CA THR A 41 -0.31 -1.27 10.71
C THR A 41 0.00 -0.14 9.73
N MET A 42 1.24 -0.05 9.26
CA MET A 42 1.65 0.97 8.29
C MET A 42 0.93 0.81 6.94
N LEU A 43 0.82 -0.44 6.44
CA LEU A 43 0.08 -0.73 5.22
C LEU A 43 -1.41 -0.40 5.35
N LEU A 44 -2.04 -0.75 6.48
CA LEU A 44 -3.44 -0.42 6.75
C LEU A 44 -3.69 1.10 6.80
N ARG A 45 -2.78 1.86 7.43
CA ARG A 45 -2.86 3.32 7.45
C ARG A 45 -2.74 3.92 6.04
N LEU A 46 -1.85 3.39 5.20
CA LEU A 46 -1.72 3.82 3.80
C LEU A 46 -3.00 3.55 3.01
N VAL A 47 -3.59 2.36 3.15
CA VAL A 47 -4.87 2.02 2.51
C VAL A 47 -6.00 2.93 3.00
N SER A 48 -6.02 3.23 4.30
CA SER A 48 -6.99 4.17 4.87
C SER A 48 -6.85 5.57 4.28
N MET A 49 -5.63 6.10 4.11
CA MET A 49 -5.37 7.39 3.46
C MET A 49 -5.87 7.45 2.02
N LEU A 50 -5.70 6.35 1.27
CA LEU A 50 -6.20 6.23 -0.10
C LEU A 50 -7.73 6.29 -0.16
N GLU A 51 -8.39 5.66 0.79
CA GLU A 51 -9.86 5.62 0.88
C GLU A 51 -10.44 6.96 1.32
N THR A 52 -9.88 7.55 2.38
CA THR A 52 -10.36 8.82 2.95
C THR A 52 -9.91 10.04 2.14
N LYS A 53 -8.90 9.88 1.27
CA LYS A 53 -8.21 10.96 0.55
C LYS A 53 -7.66 12.03 1.51
N THR A 54 -7.33 11.64 2.74
CA THR A 54 -6.76 12.52 3.76
C THR A 54 -5.33 12.13 4.07
N PHE A 55 -4.49 13.12 4.30
CA PHE A 55 -3.12 12.90 4.72
C PHE A 55 -3.08 12.50 6.20
N ASN A 56 -2.37 11.42 6.52
CA ASN A 56 -2.11 11.02 7.90
C ASN A 56 -0.77 11.63 8.35
N PRO A 57 -0.74 12.53 9.35
CA PRO A 57 0.50 13.16 9.82
C PRO A 57 1.51 12.15 10.41
N ASP A 58 1.06 10.96 10.82
CA ASP A 58 1.94 9.90 11.30
C ASP A 58 2.70 9.16 10.18
N ILE A 59 2.33 9.39 8.92
CA ILE A 59 2.98 8.75 7.77
C ILE A 59 3.96 9.74 7.14
N PRO A 60 5.26 9.38 7.04
CA PRO A 60 6.23 10.22 6.36
C PRO A 60 5.85 10.39 4.89
N LEU A 61 6.32 11.49 4.28
CA LEU A 61 6.11 11.74 2.86
C LEU A 61 6.60 10.53 2.05
N CYS A 62 5.68 9.90 1.32
CA CYS A 62 5.96 8.71 0.55
C CYS A 62 5.36 8.84 -0.85
N LEU A 63 5.97 8.14 -1.80
CA LEU A 63 5.53 8.07 -3.18
C LEU A 63 5.08 6.65 -3.46
N PHE A 64 3.94 6.46 -4.10
CA PHE A 64 3.50 5.12 -4.44
C PHE A 64 2.78 5.07 -5.78
N THR A 65 2.90 3.92 -6.42
CA THR A 65 2.19 3.62 -7.65
C THR A 65 1.20 2.51 -7.34
N ILE A 66 -0.07 2.74 -7.64
CA ILE A 66 -1.13 1.76 -7.48
C ILE A 66 -1.69 1.33 -8.83
N ALA A 67 -2.10 0.07 -8.91
CA ALA A 67 -2.99 -0.41 -9.95
C ALA A 67 -4.42 -0.42 -9.42
N THR A 68 -5.35 0.02 -10.25
CA THR A 68 -6.78 -0.01 -9.98
C THR A 68 -7.51 -0.56 -11.21
N ASP A 69 -8.80 -0.87 -11.09
CA ASP A 69 -9.61 -1.26 -12.26
C ASP A 69 -9.63 -0.19 -13.36
N ALA A 70 -9.44 1.08 -13.01
CA ALA A 70 -9.40 2.20 -13.95
C ALA A 70 -8.01 2.39 -14.60
N GLY A 71 -7.04 1.53 -14.26
CA GLY A 71 -5.67 1.60 -14.72
C GLY A 71 -4.68 2.01 -13.62
N ARG A 72 -3.50 2.43 -14.06
CA ARG A 72 -2.36 2.75 -13.20
C ARG A 72 -2.39 4.21 -12.76
N CYS A 73 -2.21 4.45 -11.46
CA CYS A 73 -2.13 5.80 -10.89
C CYS A 73 -0.83 5.99 -10.11
N LEU A 74 -0.25 7.18 -10.19
CA LEU A 74 0.94 7.60 -9.47
C LEU A 74 0.51 8.68 -8.46
N VAL A 75 0.83 8.46 -7.19
CA VAL A 75 0.39 9.27 -6.06
C VAL A 75 1.59 9.66 -5.20
#